data_AF-A0A2A7A155-F1
#
_entry.id   AF-A0A2A7A155-F1
#
_cell.length_a   1.000
_cell.length_b   1.000
_cell.length_c   1.000
_cell.angle_alpha   90.00
_cell.angle_beta   90.00
_cell.angle_gamma   90.00
#
_symmetry.space_group_name_H-M   'P 1'
#
loop_
_entity.id
_entity.type
_entity.pdbx_description
1 polymer ?
#
loop_
_entity_poly.entity_id
_entity_poly.type
_entity_poly.pdbx_seq_one_letter_code
_entity_poly.pdbx_strand_id
1 'polypeptide(L)'
;MSFQLVIAEKPSVARSIAAVIGATEKQNGYWQGGGYLVSWCIGHLVSFAEAGQYDEKYCKWKYEDLPILPQPWQFIVPDEKKQQFEIVRALLNRPDVDSVTAATDAG
;
A
#
# COMPACT_ATOMS: atom_id res chain seq x y z
N MET A 1 -10.81 10.60 -20.28
CA MET A 1 -11.00 11.40 -19.05
C MET A 1 -9.93 10.94 -18.09
N SER A 2 -9.24 11.87 -17.42
CA SER A 2 -8.26 11.49 -16.42
C SER A 2 -8.84 11.51 -15.01
N PHE A 3 -8.21 10.74 -14.13
CA PHE A 3 -8.59 10.58 -12.74
C PHE A 3 -7.48 11.08 -11.81
N GLN A 4 -7.90 11.57 -10.64
CA GLN A 4 -7.00 11.82 -9.52
C GLN A 4 -7.14 10.67 -8.51
N LEU A 5 -6.02 10.06 -8.14
CA LEU A 5 -6.00 8.97 -7.17
C LEU A 5 -5.72 9.53 -5.76
N VAL A 6 -6.61 9.25 -4.82
CA VAL A 6 -6.42 9.55 -3.39
C VAL A 6 -6.18 8.24 -2.64
N ILE A 7 -5.11 8.18 -1.85
CA ILE A 7 -4.76 6.99 -1.06
C ILE A 7 -4.77 7.35 0.43
N ALA A 8 -5.74 6.82 1.16
CA ALA A 8 -5.83 6.97 2.62
C ALA A 8 -5.10 5.84 3.37
N GLU A 9 -4.89 5.98 4.67
CA GLU A 9 -4.24 4.92 5.47
C GLU A 9 -5.15 3.72 5.75
N LYS A 10 -6.47 3.94 5.83
CA LYS A 10 -7.44 2.92 6.25
C LYS A 10 -8.80 3.08 5.55
N PRO A 11 -9.60 2.01 5.43
CA PRO A 11 -10.85 2.02 4.66
C PRO A 11 -11.88 3.05 5.11
N SER A 12 -11.96 3.33 6.42
CA SER A 12 -12.91 4.29 6.98
C SER A 12 -12.62 5.73 6.54
N VAL A 13 -11.35 6.12 6.51
CA VAL A 13 -10.93 7.46 6.07
C VAL A 13 -11.18 7.62 4.57
N ALA A 14 -10.84 6.63 3.75
CA ALA A 14 -11.14 6.64 2.33
C ALA A 14 -12.63 6.80 2.04
N ARG A 15 -13.50 6.11 2.81
CA ARG A 15 -14.96 6.27 2.67
C ARG A 15 -15.42 7.70 2.95
N SER A 16 -14.93 8.31 4.03
CA SER A 16 -15.28 9.69 4.36
C SER A 16 -14.84 10.68 3.28
N ILE A 17 -13.62 10.51 2.75
CA ILE A 17 -13.11 11.33 1.65
C ILE A 17 -13.98 11.15 0.39
N ALA A 18 -14.22 9.90 0.00
CA ALA A 18 -14.99 9.55 -1.19
C ALA A 18 -16.39 10.16 -1.19
N ALA A 19 -17.07 10.16 -0.04
CA ALA A 19 -18.39 10.74 0.12
C ALA A 19 -18.41 12.26 -0.13
N VAL A 20 -17.39 12.99 0.32
CA VAL A 20 -17.32 14.46 0.18
C VAL A 20 -16.96 14.87 -1.25
N ILE A 21 -16.08 14.12 -1.92
CA ILE A 21 -15.58 14.48 -3.26
C ILE A 21 -16.39 13.86 -4.40
N GLY A 22 -17.46 13.11 -4.09
CA GLY A 22 -18.38 12.56 -5.09
C GLY A 22 -17.91 11.25 -5.74
N ALA A 23 -16.98 10.51 -5.11
CA ALA A 23 -16.60 9.15 -5.51
C ALA A 23 -17.53 8.12 -4.86
N THR A 24 -18.76 7.99 -5.35
CA THR A 24 -19.82 7.20 -4.70
C THR A 24 -19.93 5.76 -5.23
N GLU A 25 -19.28 5.43 -6.35
CA GLU A 25 -19.31 4.09 -6.92
C GLU A 25 -18.33 3.18 -6.18
N LYS A 26 -18.85 2.12 -5.56
CA LYS A 26 -18.02 1.15 -4.84
C LYS A 26 -17.37 0.18 -5.82
N GLN A 27 -16.06 0.02 -5.71
CA GLN A 27 -15.27 -0.99 -6.42
C GLN A 27 -14.58 -1.93 -5.43
N ASN A 28 -13.86 -2.94 -5.94
CA ASN A 28 -13.06 -3.80 -5.08
C ASN A 28 -11.79 -3.06 -4.63
N GLY A 29 -11.75 -2.64 -3.36
CA GLY A 29 -10.59 -1.97 -2.74
C GLY A 29 -10.43 -0.47 -3.03
N TYR A 30 -11.43 0.17 -3.66
CA TYR A 30 -11.47 1.62 -3.87
C TYR A 30 -12.90 2.11 -4.17
N TRP A 31 -13.08 3.42 -4.21
CA TRP A 31 -14.28 4.12 -4.68
C TRP A 31 -13.97 4.92 -5.94
N GLN A 32 -14.96 5.11 -6.79
CA GLN A 32 -14.84 5.84 -8.05
C GLN A 32 -15.98 6.85 -8.20
N GLY A 33 -15.71 7.98 -8.86
CA GLY A 33 -16.72 8.96 -9.23
C GLY A 33 -16.20 10.39 -9.09
N GLY A 34 -16.88 11.35 -9.73
CA GLY A 34 -16.49 12.76 -9.65
C GLY A 34 -15.10 13.08 -10.22
N GLY A 35 -14.51 12.20 -11.04
CA GLY A 35 -13.13 12.32 -11.52
C GLY A 35 -12.07 11.81 -10.54
N TYR A 36 -12.47 11.12 -9.47
CA TYR A 36 -11.58 10.58 -8.44
C TYR A 36 -11.63 9.06 -8.37
N LEU A 37 -10.49 8.50 -7.97
CA LEU A 37 -10.34 7.14 -7.46
C LEU A 37 -9.90 7.28 -6.00
N VAL A 38 -10.64 6.74 -5.04
CA VAL A 38 -10.31 6.83 -3.61
C VAL A 38 -10.05 5.44 -3.06
N SER A 39 -8.79 5.12 -2.85
CA SER A 39 -8.34 3.85 -2.28
C SER A 39 -7.73 4.05 -0.90
N TRP A 40 -7.26 2.96 -0.30
CA TRP A 40 -6.69 2.95 1.03
C TRP A 40 -5.61 1.89 1.17
N CYS A 41 -4.75 2.10 2.16
CA CYS A 41 -3.87 1.09 2.71
C CYS A 41 -4.57 0.30 3.84
N ILE A 42 -3.84 -0.64 4.42
CA ILE A 42 -4.23 -1.35 5.65
C ILE A 42 -3.03 -1.21 6.61
N GLY A 43 -2.82 0.00 7.11
CA GLY A 43 -1.53 0.41 7.68
C GLY A 43 -0.43 0.34 6.60
N HIS A 44 0.78 -0.12 6.93
CA HIS A 44 1.81 -0.37 5.92
C HIS A 44 1.46 -1.54 5.02
N LEU A 45 1.45 -1.35 3.69
CA LEU A 45 1.21 -2.42 2.71
C LEU A 45 2.43 -3.32 2.47
N VAL A 46 3.61 -2.85 2.87
CA VAL A 46 4.88 -3.59 2.80
C VAL A 46 5.51 -3.65 4.19
N SER A 47 6.31 -4.67 4.42
CA SER A 47 7.17 -4.80 5.61
C SER A 47 8.60 -5.09 5.19
N PHE A 48 9.55 -4.97 6.11
CA PHE A 48 10.90 -5.48 5.86
C PHE A 48 10.85 -7.00 5.71
N ALA A 49 11.73 -7.51 4.86
CA ALA A 49 12.01 -8.94 4.79
C ALA A 49 12.60 -9.43 6.11
N GLU A 50 12.28 -10.65 6.50
CA GLU A 50 12.87 -11.30 7.66
C GLU A 50 14.32 -11.73 7.38
N ALA A 51 15.11 -11.92 8.43
CA ALA A 51 16.54 -12.27 8.32
C ALA A 51 16.77 -13.49 7.41
N GLY A 52 15.96 -14.54 7.58
CA GLY A 52 16.04 -15.77 6.77
C GLY A 52 15.76 -15.58 5.28
N GLN A 53 15.09 -14.49 4.88
CA GLN A 53 14.85 -14.16 3.48
C GLN A 53 16.06 -13.52 2.79
N TYR A 54 17.01 -12.99 3.57
CA TYR A 54 18.29 -12.50 3.05
C TYR A 54 19.30 -13.63 2.86
N ASP A 55 19.36 -14.58 3.80
CA ASP A 55 20.23 -15.74 3.76
C ASP A 55 19.61 -16.83 4.65
N GLU A 56 19.46 -18.06 4.12
CA GLU A 56 18.85 -19.19 4.84
C GLU A 56 19.59 -19.48 6.15
N LYS A 57 20.89 -19.16 6.25
CA LYS A 57 21.65 -19.32 7.50
C LYS A 57 21.06 -18.52 8.66
N TYR A 58 20.42 -17.38 8.38
CA TYR A 58 19.81 -16.52 9.39
C TYR A 58 18.43 -17.02 9.87
N CYS A 59 17.90 -18.10 9.28
CA CYS A 59 16.71 -18.78 9.83
C CYS A 59 16.99 -19.37 11.23
N LYS A 60 18.26 -19.63 11.58
CA LYS A 60 18.69 -20.04 12.92
C LYS A 60 19.61 -18.98 13.50
N TRP A 61 19.25 -18.47 14.67
CA TRP A 61 19.99 -17.39 15.31
C TRP A 61 21.29 -17.90 15.94
N LYS A 62 22.40 -17.23 15.64
CA LYS A 62 23.70 -17.44 16.28
C LYS A 62 24.36 -16.11 16.59
N TYR A 63 25.11 -16.07 17.69
CA TYR A 63 25.86 -14.86 18.07
C TYR A 63 26.90 -14.44 17.03
N GLU A 64 27.51 -15.40 16.33
CA GLU A 64 28.53 -15.13 15.29
C GLU A 64 27.98 -14.40 14.06
N ASP A 65 26.68 -14.48 13.82
CA ASP A 65 26.00 -13.86 12.69
C ASP A 65 25.49 -12.44 13.02
N LEU A 66 25.64 -11.98 14.26
CA LEU A 66 25.15 -10.68 14.72
C LEU A 66 26.25 -9.59 14.66
N PRO A 67 25.88 -8.35 14.30
CA PRO A 67 24.55 -7.90 13.88
C PRO A 67 24.26 -8.26 12.40
N ILE A 68 23.01 -8.64 12.12
CA ILE A 68 22.55 -8.82 10.73
C ILE A 68 22.18 -7.44 10.18
N LEU A 69 23.00 -6.93 9.25
CA LEU A 69 22.84 -5.61 8.62
C LEU A 69 22.62 -5.80 7.11
N PRO A 70 21.38 -6.04 6.65
CA PRO A 70 21.12 -6.30 5.25
C PRO A 70 21.41 -5.08 4.36
N GLN A 71 22.08 -5.32 3.24
CA GLN A 71 22.31 -4.32 2.19
C GLN A 71 22.22 -5.01 0.82
N PRO A 72 21.24 -4.65 -0.04
CA PRO A 72 20.17 -3.68 0.18
C PRO A 72 19.09 -4.19 1.14
N TRP A 73 18.32 -3.27 1.72
CA TRP A 73 17.08 -3.62 2.43
C TRP A 73 16.05 -4.16 1.45
N GLN A 74 15.43 -5.28 1.81
CA GLN A 74 14.36 -5.89 1.02
C GLN A 74 13.01 -5.66 1.69
N PHE A 75 12.00 -5.41 0.86
CA PHE A 75 10.61 -5.27 1.28
C PHE A 75 9.79 -6.44 0.78
N ILE A 76 8.87 -6.92 1.60
CA ILE A 76 7.90 -7.95 1.24
C ILE A 76 6.49 -7.39 1.38
N VAL A 77 5.56 -8.01 0.66
CA VAL A 77 4.13 -7.75 0.81
C VAL A 77 3.54 -8.88 1.66
N PRO A 78 3.08 -8.62 2.89
CA PRO A 78 2.43 -9.62 3.71
C PRO A 78 1.24 -10.26 2.99
N ASP A 79 1.06 -11.57 3.14
CA ASP A 79 0.03 -12.33 2.41
C ASP A 79 -1.38 -11.74 2.58
N GLU A 80 -1.72 -11.34 3.79
CA GLU A 80 -2.99 -10.70 4.14
C GLU A 80 -3.22 -9.35 3.43
N LYS A 81 -2.17 -8.69 2.97
CA LYS A 81 -2.21 -7.37 2.31
C LYS A 81 -2.00 -7.45 0.80
N LYS A 82 -1.64 -8.61 0.25
CA LYS A 82 -1.36 -8.80 -1.19
C LYS A 82 -2.49 -8.31 -2.08
N GLN A 83 -3.74 -8.63 -1.74
CA GLN A 83 -4.88 -8.21 -2.54
C GLN A 83 -4.98 -6.68 -2.62
N GLN A 84 -4.90 -5.98 -1.48
CA GLN A 84 -5.00 -4.52 -1.46
C GLN A 84 -3.77 -3.86 -2.09
N PHE A 85 -2.58 -4.44 -1.89
CA PHE A 85 -1.35 -3.98 -2.54
C PHE A 85 -1.47 -4.02 -4.07
N GLU A 86 -1.94 -5.12 -4.64
CA GLU A 86 -2.11 -5.24 -6.09
C GLU A 86 -3.19 -4.28 -6.63
N ILE A 87 -4.26 -4.03 -5.88
CA ILE A 87 -5.26 -3.02 -6.24
C ILE A 87 -4.63 -1.62 -6.29
N VAL A 88 -3.94 -1.21 -5.23
CA VAL A 88 -3.28 0.11 -5.18
C VAL A 88 -2.20 0.22 -6.26
N ARG A 89 -1.42 -0.83 -6.49
CA ARG A 89 -0.43 -0.91 -7.58
C ARG A 89 -1.10 -0.73 -8.95
N ALA A 90 -2.20 -1.43 -9.21
CA ALA A 90 -2.92 -1.33 -10.48
C ALA A 90 -3.49 0.08 -10.69
N LEU A 91 -4.01 0.71 -9.64
CA LEU A 91 -4.51 2.10 -9.69
C LEU A 91 -3.38 3.11 -9.95
N LEU A 92 -2.23 2.94 -9.28
CA LEU A 92 -1.05 3.80 -9.47
C LEU A 92 -0.46 3.72 -10.88
N ASN A 93 -0.60 2.57 -11.55
CA ASN A 93 -0.07 2.35 -12.89
C ASN A 93 -1.15 2.46 -13.99
N ARG A 94 -2.36 2.90 -13.65
CA ARG A 94 -3.44 3.07 -14.64
C ARG A 94 -3.08 4.24 -15.57
N PRO A 95 -3.20 4.08 -16.90
CA PRO A 95 -2.73 5.09 -17.86
C PRO A 95 -3.53 6.40 -17.86
N ASP A 96 -4.70 6.40 -17.24
CA ASP A 96 -5.61 7.55 -17.11
C ASP A 96 -5.65 8.12 -15.68
N VAL A 97 -4.64 7.82 -14.86
CA VAL A 97 -4.40 8.48 -13.56
C VAL A 97 -3.27 9.49 -13.73
N ASP A 98 -3.61 10.78 -13.62
CA ASP A 98 -2.66 11.88 -13.87
C ASP A 98 -1.95 12.35 -12.61
N SER A 99 -2.55 12.12 -11.44
CA SER A 99 -2.01 12.59 -10.16
C SER A 99 -2.39 11.68 -9.00
N VAL A 100 -1.58 11.74 -7.95
CA VAL A 100 -1.75 10.96 -6.72
C VAL A 100 -1.67 11.89 -5.52
N THR A 101 -2.65 11.80 -4.62
CA THR A 101 -2.68 12.47 -3.32
C THR A 101 -2.51 11.44 -2.21
N ALA A 102 -1.43 11.58 -1.43
CA ALA A 102 -1.26 10.83 -0.20
C ALA A 102 -2.11 11.48 0.92
N ALA A 103 -3.13 10.77 1.38
CA ALA A 103 -4.07 11.19 2.41
C ALA A 103 -3.98 10.28 3.65
N THR A 104 -2.76 9.86 4.00
CA THR A 104 -2.46 9.09 5.21
C THR A 104 -2.49 9.98 6.46
N ASP A 105 -2.48 9.38 7.66
CA ASP A 105 -2.55 10.16 8.89
C ASP A 105 -1.34 11.12 9.00
N ALA A 106 -1.57 12.31 9.58
CA ALA A 106 -0.59 13.40 9.70
C ALA A 106 0.37 13.20 10.91
N GLY A 107 0.83 11.96 11.11
CA GLY A 107 1.67 11.53 12.22
C GLY A 107 3.17 11.64 11.96
#